data_AF-A0A9X6S5S1-F1
#
_entry.id   AF-A0A9X6S5S1-F1
#
_cell.length_a   1.000
_cell.length_b   1.000
_cell.length_c   1.000
_cell.angle_alpha   90.00
_cell.angle_beta   90.00
_cell.angle_gamma   90.00
#
_symmetry.space_group_name_H-M   'P 1'
#
loop_
_entity.id
_entity.type
_entity.pdbx_description
1 polymer ?
#
loop_
_entity_poly.entity_id
_entity_poly.type
_entity_poly.pdbx_seq_one_letter_code
_entity_poly.pdbx_strand_id
1 'polypeptide(L)'
;MWLKLGISKQKSLADELRKITKAKQTEEKVEKKKEKAKMRELAKNEAPIMFNYLKQEFIISAKKGRDYWICNSDYFKKIMVRNGLHSDEDYIYKELEKVCKRNKIGTYVDITYIDLSYKLKTYEFYWN
;
A
#
# COMPACT_ATOMS: atom_id res chain seq x y z
N MET A 1 -12.30 -48.40 -48.36
CA MET A 1 -11.37 -47.61 -47.52
C MET A 1 -12.11 -46.37 -47.06
N TRP A 2 -12.58 -46.33 -45.81
CA TRP A 2 -13.39 -45.22 -45.29
C TRP A 2 -12.49 -44.14 -44.70
N LEU A 3 -12.37 -43.00 -45.40
CA LEU A 3 -11.72 -41.81 -44.86
C LEU A 3 -12.60 -41.23 -43.76
N LYS A 4 -12.23 -41.48 -42.50
CA LYS A 4 -12.78 -40.73 -41.35
C LYS A 4 -12.28 -39.30 -41.46
N LEU A 5 -13.06 -38.45 -42.13
CA LEU A 5 -12.91 -37.01 -42.06
C LEU A 5 -13.11 -36.61 -40.58
N GLY A 6 -12.00 -36.30 -39.92
CA GLY A 6 -12.01 -35.79 -38.56
C GLY A 6 -12.77 -34.48 -38.52
N ILE A 7 -14.04 -34.55 -38.12
CA ILE A 7 -14.86 -33.37 -37.86
C ILE A 7 -14.17 -32.64 -36.70
N SER A 8 -13.39 -31.60 -37.02
CA SER A 8 -12.84 -30.72 -36.02
C SER A 8 -14.02 -30.07 -35.31
N LYS A 9 -14.27 -30.47 -34.07
CA LYS A 9 -15.33 -29.94 -33.23
C LYS A 9 -15.23 -28.40 -33.26
N GLN A 10 -16.22 -27.73 -33.82
CA GLN A 10 -16.27 -26.28 -33.90
C GLN A 10 -16.11 -25.75 -32.48
N LYS A 11 -15.03 -24.99 -32.23
CA LYS A 11 -14.76 -24.44 -30.89
C LYS A 11 -15.98 -23.60 -30.50
N SER A 12 -16.53 -23.88 -29.33
CA SER A 12 -17.68 -23.11 -28.86
C SER A 12 -17.26 -21.65 -28.66
N LEU A 13 -18.15 -20.71 -28.96
CA LEU A 13 -17.93 -19.28 -28.67
C LEU A 13 -17.48 -19.05 -27.21
N ALA A 14 -17.99 -19.86 -26.28
CA ALA A 14 -17.61 -19.81 -24.87
C ALA A 14 -16.12 -20.15 -24.64
N ASP A 15 -15.53 -21.07 -25.41
CA ASP A 15 -14.12 -21.42 -25.29
C ASP A 15 -13.19 -20.33 -25.84
N GLU A 16 -13.62 -19.62 -26.88
CA GLU A 16 -12.90 -18.46 -27.42
C GLU A 16 -12.96 -17.29 -26.45
N LEU A 17 -14.13 -16.98 -25.90
CA LEU A 17 -14.31 -15.95 -24.88
C LEU A 17 -13.48 -16.26 -23.62
N ARG A 18 -13.47 -17.52 -23.14
CA ARG A 18 -12.64 -17.93 -21.99
C ARG A 18 -11.15 -17.72 -22.23
N LYS A 19 -10.66 -17.95 -23.45
CA LYS A 19 -9.25 -17.72 -23.80
C LYS A 19 -8.91 -16.24 -23.78
N ILE A 20 -9.76 -15.40 -24.36
CA ILE A 20 -9.60 -13.93 -24.35
C ILE A 20 -9.58 -13.42 -22.91
N THR A 21 -10.56 -13.83 -22.09
CA THR A 21 -10.62 -13.41 -20.68
C THR A 21 -9.39 -13.85 -19.90
N LYS A 22 -8.91 -15.09 -20.07
CA LYS A 22 -7.70 -15.58 -19.40
C LYS A 22 -6.44 -14.82 -19.83
N ALA A 23 -6.31 -14.49 -21.11
CA ALA A 23 -5.19 -13.71 -21.62
C ALA A 23 -5.18 -12.32 -20.97
N LYS A 24 -6.32 -11.62 -20.99
CA LYS A 24 -6.47 -10.28 -20.40
C LYS A 24 -6.25 -10.27 -18.88
N GLN A 25 -6.77 -11.27 -18.16
CA GLN A 25 -6.48 -11.44 -16.73
C GLN A 25 -4.99 -11.67 -16.43
N THR A 26 -4.25 -12.31 -17.34
CA THR A 26 -2.82 -12.55 -17.17
C THR A 26 -2.03 -11.27 -17.42
N GLU A 27 -2.37 -10.51 -18.46
CA GLU A 27 -1.81 -9.18 -18.73
C GLU A 27 -2.02 -8.23 -17.55
N GLU A 28 -3.26 -8.11 -17.06
CA GLU A 28 -3.59 -7.29 -15.89
C GLU A 28 -2.81 -7.70 -14.65
N LYS A 29 -2.60 -9.01 -14.43
CA LYS A 29 -1.79 -9.49 -13.29
C LYS A 29 -0.34 -9.06 -13.42
N VAL A 30 0.24 -9.10 -14.62
CA VAL A 30 1.62 -8.65 -14.86
C VAL A 30 1.74 -7.15 -14.67
N GLU A 31 0.77 -6.38 -15.17
CA GLU A 31 0.75 -4.93 -15.05
C GLU A 31 0.59 -4.49 -13.59
N LYS A 32 -0.36 -5.07 -12.85
CA LYS A 32 -0.52 -4.84 -11.41
C LYS A 32 0.74 -5.19 -10.62
N LYS A 33 1.48 -6.23 -11.01
CA LYS A 33 2.77 -6.57 -10.37
C LYS A 33 3.82 -5.50 -10.62
N LYS A 34 3.94 -5.00 -11.85
CA LYS A 34 4.87 -3.92 -12.20
C LYS A 34 4.53 -2.63 -11.45
N GLU A 35 3.26 -2.26 -11.40
CA GLU A 35 2.78 -1.08 -10.67
C GLU A 35 3.06 -1.20 -9.17
N LYS A 36 2.75 -2.36 -8.56
CA LYS A 36 3.09 -2.63 -7.15
C LYS A 36 4.58 -2.52 -6.87
N ALA A 37 5.43 -2.98 -7.79
CA ALA A 37 6.88 -2.86 -7.63
C ALA A 37 7.33 -1.40 -7.66
N LYS A 38 6.81 -0.60 -8.62
CA LYS A 38 7.08 0.84 -8.70
C LYS A 38 6.65 1.58 -7.43
N MET A 39 5.45 1.30 -6.92
CA MET A 39 4.94 1.93 -5.69
C MET A 39 5.78 1.57 -4.46
N ARG A 40 6.25 0.32 -4.36
CA ARG A 40 7.17 -0.09 -3.28
C ARG A 40 8.51 0.64 -3.34
N GLU A 41 9.05 0.80 -4.54
CA GLU A 41 10.33 1.49 -4.73
C GLU A 41 10.21 2.98 -4.41
N LEU A 42 9.12 3.62 -4.86
CA LEU A 42 8.79 4.99 -4.51
C LEU A 42 8.65 5.17 -2.98
N ALA A 43 7.88 4.30 -2.33
CA ALA A 43 7.68 4.33 -0.89
C ALA A 43 8.98 4.14 -0.10
N LYS A 44 9.89 3.30 -0.59
CA LYS A 44 11.20 3.08 0.02
C LYS A 44 12.05 4.35 -0.01
N ASN A 45 11.96 5.14 -1.08
CA ASN A 45 12.69 6.40 -1.24
C ASN A 45 12.04 7.54 -0.43
N GLU A 46 10.72 7.53 -0.29
CA GLU A 46 9.95 8.58 0.40
C GLU A 46 9.86 8.38 1.92
N ALA A 47 9.90 7.14 2.41
CA ALA A 47 9.80 6.83 3.84
C ALA A 47 10.86 7.54 4.72
N PRO A 48 12.15 7.64 4.32
CA PRO A 48 13.13 8.45 5.06
C PRO A 48 12.79 9.94 5.13
N ILE A 49 12.17 10.49 4.08
CA ILE A 49 11.73 11.90 4.05
C ILE A 49 10.59 12.09 5.05
N MET A 50 9.60 11.20 5.02
CA MET A 50 8.51 11.17 6.00
C MET A 50 9.03 11.06 7.43
N PHE A 51 10.01 10.18 7.66
CA PHE A 51 10.63 10.02 8.98
C PHE A 51 11.31 11.28 9.47
N ASN A 52 12.03 12.00 8.59
CA ASN A 52 12.69 13.26 8.97
C ASN A 52 11.69 14.34 9.41
N TYR A 53 10.52 14.41 8.78
CA TYR A 53 9.43 15.27 9.23
C TYR A 53 8.93 14.83 10.61
N LEU A 54 8.57 13.55 10.75
CA LEU A 54 8.02 13.01 11.99
C LEU A 54 8.99 13.10 13.16
N LYS A 55 10.30 13.04 12.91
CA LYS A 55 11.33 13.25 13.93
C LYS A 55 11.16 14.58 14.67
N GLN A 56 10.76 15.64 13.96
CA GLN A 56 10.50 16.94 14.60
C GLN A 56 9.28 16.87 15.51
N GLU A 57 8.20 16.22 15.06
CA GLU A 57 6.99 15.98 15.86
C GLU A 57 7.27 15.13 17.11
N PHE A 58 8.12 14.11 16.98
CA PHE A 58 8.56 13.27 18.10
C PHE A 58 9.32 14.09 19.14
N ILE A 59 10.27 14.93 18.70
CA ILE A 59 11.01 15.84 19.60
C ILE A 59 10.06 16.81 20.31
N ILE A 60 9.08 17.37 19.60
CA ILE A 60 8.07 18.27 20.19
C ILE A 60 7.23 17.52 21.22
N SER A 61 6.84 16.27 20.95
CA SER A 61 6.07 15.45 21.90
C SER A 61 6.90 15.10 23.14
N ALA A 62 8.17 14.71 22.96
CA ALA A 62 9.10 14.40 24.04
C ALA A 62 9.36 15.61 24.95
N LYS A 63 9.48 16.82 24.38
CA LYS A 63 9.58 18.08 25.15
C LYS A 63 8.35 18.36 26.03
N LYS A 64 7.21 17.73 25.73
CA LYS A 64 5.98 17.80 26.53
C LYS A 64 5.87 16.65 27.54
N GLY A 65 6.92 15.84 27.70
CA GLY A 65 6.93 14.70 28.62
C GLY A 65 6.18 13.47 28.11
N ARG A 66 5.91 13.37 26.80
CA ARG A 66 5.25 12.20 26.19
C ARG A 66 6.27 11.29 25.53
N ASP A 67 6.09 10.00 25.69
CA ASP A 67 6.86 8.91 25.06
C ASP A 67 6.22 8.44 23.74
N TYR A 68 5.18 9.13 23.27
CA TYR A 68 4.48 8.80 22.03
C TYR A 68 4.04 10.05 21.23
N TRP A 69 3.68 9.81 19.97
CA TRP A 69 2.99 10.72 19.07
C TRP A 69 1.96 9.97 18.23
N ILE A 70 0.77 10.54 18.07
CA ILE A 70 -0.35 9.93 17.36
C ILE A 70 -0.96 10.91 16.36
N CYS A 71 -1.38 10.41 15.19
CA CYS A 71 -2.14 11.18 14.21
C CYS A 71 -3.18 10.30 13.50
N ASN A 72 -4.19 10.92 12.89
CA ASN A 72 -5.15 10.20 12.04
C ASN A 72 -4.67 10.16 10.58
N SER A 73 -5.31 9.32 9.76
CA SER A 73 -4.99 9.15 8.34
C SER A 73 -5.06 10.44 7.54
N ASP A 74 -6.02 11.32 7.82
CA ASP A 74 -6.12 12.62 7.15
C ASP A 74 -4.91 13.51 7.43
N TYR A 75 -4.45 13.56 8.68
CA TYR A 75 -3.26 14.30 9.04
C TYR A 75 -2.00 13.67 8.45
N PHE A 76 -1.90 12.34 8.46
CA PHE A 76 -0.80 11.62 7.84
C PHE A 76 -0.69 11.93 6.33
N LYS A 77 -1.81 11.92 5.60
CA LYS A 77 -1.88 12.32 4.19
C LYS A 77 -1.52 13.79 3.96
N LYS A 78 -1.94 14.69 4.85
CA LYS A 78 -1.54 16.10 4.79
C LYS A 78 -0.02 16.27 4.88
N ILE A 79 0.64 15.49 5.74
CA ILE A 79 2.11 15.49 5.82
C ILE A 79 2.70 14.98 4.50
N MET A 80 2.18 13.89 3.93
CA MET A 80 2.64 13.36 2.64
C MET A 80 2.55 14.42 1.54
N VAL A 81 1.39 15.06 1.37
CA VAL A 81 1.19 16.11 0.37
C VAL A 81 2.13 17.30 0.60
N ARG A 82 2.28 17.75 1.85
CA ARG A 82 3.15 18.88 2.21
C ARG A 82 4.62 18.61 1.89
N ASN A 83 5.06 17.36 1.95
CA ASN A 83 6.43 16.95 1.67
C ASN A 83 6.61 16.41 0.24
N GLY A 84 5.62 16.55 -0.63
CA GLY A 84 5.69 16.10 -2.02
C GLY A 84 5.83 14.58 -2.17
N LEU A 85 5.24 13.81 -1.25
CA LEU A 85 5.29 12.35 -1.26
C LEU A 85 4.11 11.81 -2.08
N HIS A 86 4.40 10.97 -3.06
CA HIS A 86 3.45 10.49 -4.06
C HIS A 86 3.09 9.02 -3.90
N SER A 87 3.78 8.30 -3.00
CA SER A 87 3.44 6.92 -2.68
C SER A 87 2.04 6.80 -2.11
N ASP A 88 1.44 5.63 -2.29
CA ASP A 88 0.25 5.26 -1.56
C ASP A 88 0.53 5.17 -0.05
N GLU A 89 -0.45 5.58 0.75
CA GLU A 89 -0.40 5.67 2.21
C GLU A 89 0.04 4.35 2.87
N ASP A 90 -0.49 3.21 2.42
CA ASP A 90 -0.17 1.92 3.01
C ASP A 90 1.25 1.46 2.66
N TYR A 91 1.73 1.81 1.47
CA TYR A 91 3.09 1.48 1.05
C TYR A 91 4.11 2.31 1.80
N ILE A 92 3.90 3.62 1.91
CA ILE A 92 4.82 4.48 2.64
C ILE A 92 4.85 4.13 4.12
N TYR A 93 3.69 3.82 4.73
CA TYR A 93 3.64 3.41 6.14
C TYR A 93 4.45 2.13 6.40
N LYS A 94 4.36 1.12 5.51
CA LYS A 94 5.15 -0.12 5.64
C LYS A 94 6.66 0.09 5.54
N GLU A 95 7.12 1.00 4.70
CA GLU A 95 8.54 1.33 4.62
C GLU A 95 8.97 2.23 5.79
N LEU A 96 8.11 3.15 6.23
CA LEU A 96 8.31 3.99 7.40
C LEU A 96 8.45 3.16 8.69
N GLU A 97 7.63 2.13 8.87
CA GLU A 97 7.73 1.18 9.99
C GLU A 97 9.14 0.58 10.10
N LYS A 98 9.77 0.24 8.97
CA LYS A 98 11.15 -0.26 8.96
C LYS A 98 12.15 0.82 9.36
N VAL A 99 11.96 2.06 8.92
CA VAL A 99 12.81 3.20 9.32
C VAL A 99 12.67 3.47 10.82
N CYS A 100 11.44 3.50 11.34
CA CYS A 100 11.15 3.65 12.77
C CYS A 100 11.80 2.54 13.60
N LYS A 101 11.67 1.27 13.19
CA LYS A 101 12.29 0.13 13.88
C LYS A 101 13.81 0.25 13.99
N ARG A 102 14.49 0.71 12.94
CA ARG A 102 15.94 0.96 12.96
C ARG A 102 16.34 2.06 13.95
N ASN A 103 15.43 2.98 14.25
CA ASN A 103 15.61 4.08 15.20
C ASN A 103 15.00 3.79 16.57
N LYS A 104 14.63 2.54 16.87
CA LYS A 104 13.99 2.12 18.13
C LYS A 104 12.67 2.86 18.42
N ILE A 105 11.92 3.19 17.37
CA ILE A 105 10.58 3.76 17.47
C ILE A 105 9.59 2.65 17.12
N GLY A 106 8.72 2.32 18.07
CA GLY A 106 7.59 1.43 17.87
C GLY A 106 6.48 2.12 17.09
N THR A 107 5.71 1.34 16.33
CA THR A 107 4.61 1.86 15.52
C THR A 107 3.37 1.00 15.68
N TYR A 108 2.21 1.62 15.76
CA TYR A 108 0.93 0.94 15.87
C TYR A 108 -0.11 1.62 14.98
N VAL A 109 -0.99 0.81 14.38
CA VAL A 109 -2.12 1.29 13.59
C VAL A 109 -3.40 0.82 14.27
N ASP A 110 -4.27 1.76 14.61
CA ASP A 110 -5.63 1.44 15.02
C ASP A 110 -6.61 1.76 13.88
N ILE A 111 -7.59 0.89 13.70
CA ILE A 111 -8.68 1.07 12.74
C ILE A 111 -9.98 0.94 13.53
N THR A 112 -10.51 2.09 13.95
CA THR A 112 -11.78 2.17 14.64
C THR A 112 -12.92 2.28 13.61
N TYR A 113 -13.90 1.40 13.70
CA TYR A 113 -15.12 1.48 12.90
C TYR A 113 -16.15 2.28 13.69
N ILE A 114 -16.51 3.47 13.21
CA ILE A 114 -17.52 4.31 13.86
C ILE A 114 -18.92 3.90 13.37
N ASP A 115 -19.04 3.58 12.07
CA ASP A 115 -20.22 2.96 11.47
C ASP A 115 -19.83 2.11 10.24
N LEU A 116 -20.82 1.59 9.50
CA LEU A 116 -20.59 0.76 8.30
C LEU A 116 -19.87 1.50 7.16
N SER A 117 -19.87 2.83 7.17
CA SER A 117 -19.32 3.71 6.13
C SER A 117 -18.05 4.45 6.55
N TYR A 118 -17.83 4.65 7.85
CA TYR A 118 -16.75 5.46 8.38
C TYR A 118 -15.74 4.63 9.19
N LYS A 119 -14.49 4.66 8.72
CA LYS A 119 -13.34 4.05 9.39
C LYS A 119 -12.36 5.15 9.77
N LEU A 120 -12.11 5.30 11.07
CA LEU A 120 -11.03 6.12 11.57
C LEU A 120 -9.76 5.27 11.62
N LYS A 121 -8.76 5.64 10.82
CA LYS A 121 -7.44 5.03 10.87
C LYS A 121 -6.49 5.99 11.58
N THR A 122 -5.81 5.53 12.62
CA THR A 122 -4.82 6.29 13.38
C THR A 122 -3.47 5.59 13.36
N TYR A 123 -2.43 6.40 13.41
CA TYR A 123 -1.04 5.99 13.44
C TYR A 123 -0.40 6.50 14.71
N GLU A 124 0.13 5.58 15.49
CA GLU A 124 0.83 5.86 16.73
C GLU A 124 2.30 5.45 16.60
N PHE A 125 3.17 6.29 17.17
CA PHE A 125 4.62 6.13 17.18
C PHE A 125 5.09 6.35 18.61
N TYR A 126 5.84 5.41 19.18
CA TYR A 126 6.25 5.44 20.59
C TYR A 126 7.72 5.06 20.78
N TRP A 127 8.33 5.57 21.84
CA TRP A 127 9.74 5.37 22.20
C TRP A 127 9.87 5.16 23.72
N ASN A 128 9.90 3.89 24.13
CA ASN A 128 10.25 3.45 25.48
C ASN A 128 11.62 2.78 25.50
#